data_AF-A0A1Y0BPP6-F1
#
_entry.id   AF-A0A1Y0BPP6-F1
#
_cell.length_a   1.000
_cell.length_b   1.000
_cell.length_c   1.000
_cell.angle_alpha   90.00
_cell.angle_beta   90.00
_cell.angle_gamma   90.00
#
_symmetry.space_group_name_H-M   'P 1'
#
loop_
_entity.id
_entity.type
_entity.pdbx_description
1 polymer ?
#
loop_
_entity_poly.entity_id
_entity_poly.type
_entity_poly.pdbx_seq_one_letter_code
_entity_poly.pdbx_strand_id
1 'polypeptide(L)'
;MIFEYMFRLPVTVDQAWPVLLDVYRVAPCMPGAAIESGEGDDFVGRIKVRLGPVEMIYRGDLHFTHRDDAEHELVVEGAAKDTKGGGGAKAKVTLKATPDGQDGCHVAIHSDYTVSGKAAQFGRGVMEEVGEKLMNEFATRLNRLILEDHANSAQPSAVASLQSPVAVDSGPAAVLHDNDEALDIGSAAGWAVARRLLIGGAIALGLIGLWWVFRS
;
A
#
# COMPACT_ATOMS: atom_id res chain seq x y z
N MET A 1 -1.58 5.12 17.86
CA MET A 1 -2.81 5.65 17.23
C MET A 1 -3.50 4.46 16.62
N ILE A 2 -4.82 4.39 16.66
CA ILE A 2 -5.55 3.23 16.12
C ILE A 2 -6.15 3.58 14.77
N PHE A 3 -6.04 2.66 13.83
CA PHE A 3 -6.73 2.69 12.54
C PHE A 3 -7.37 1.33 12.28
N GLU A 4 -8.63 1.34 11.87
CA GLU A 4 -9.41 0.15 11.57
C GLU A 4 -9.95 0.26 10.15
N TYR A 5 -9.88 -0.84 9.41
CA TYR A 5 -10.40 -0.91 8.05
C TYR A 5 -10.93 -2.30 7.76
N MET A 6 -11.99 -2.39 6.96
CA MET A 6 -12.59 -3.66 6.59
C MET A 6 -13.03 -3.65 5.13
N PHE A 7 -12.91 -4.79 4.47
CA PHE A 7 -13.36 -4.97 3.10
C PHE A 7 -13.74 -6.43 2.85
N ARG A 8 -14.47 -6.64 1.74
CA ARG A 8 -14.92 -7.96 1.30
C ARG A 8 -14.11 -8.42 0.09
N LEU A 9 -13.78 -9.71 0.09
CA LEU A 9 -13.22 -10.44 -1.03
C LEU A 9 -14.29 -11.41 -1.62
N PRO A 10 -14.41 -11.54 -2.94
CA PRO A 10 -15.42 -12.37 -3.62
C PRO A 10 -14.97 -13.84 -3.76
N VAL A 11 -14.31 -14.37 -2.72
CA VAL A 11 -13.85 -15.77 -2.64
C VAL A 11 -14.03 -16.27 -1.20
N THR A 12 -13.95 -17.59 -0.99
CA THR A 12 -14.04 -18.14 0.37
C THR A 12 -12.81 -17.77 1.22
N VAL A 13 -12.94 -17.87 2.54
CA VAL A 13 -11.81 -17.62 3.45
C VAL A 13 -10.62 -18.55 3.15
N ASP A 14 -10.89 -19.82 2.85
CA ASP A 14 -9.86 -20.82 2.52
C ASP A 14 -9.10 -20.49 1.23
N GLN A 15 -9.74 -19.77 0.30
CA GLN A 15 -9.11 -19.30 -0.93
C GLN A 15 -8.34 -18.00 -0.72
N ALA A 16 -8.89 -17.07 0.06
CA ALA A 16 -8.24 -15.79 0.35
C ALA A 16 -6.99 -15.96 1.24
N TRP A 17 -7.06 -16.84 2.23
CA TRP A 17 -6.06 -16.93 3.29
C TRP A 17 -4.63 -17.22 2.79
N PRO A 18 -4.38 -18.19 1.90
CA PRO A 18 -3.05 -18.44 1.36
C PRO A 18 -2.48 -17.23 0.60
N VAL A 19 -3.34 -16.45 -0.09
CA VAL A 19 -2.93 -15.22 -0.79
C VAL A 19 -2.57 -14.14 0.22
N LEU A 20 -3.37 -13.95 1.27
CA LEU A 20 -3.14 -12.96 2.32
C LEU A 20 -1.82 -13.20 3.09
N LEU A 21 -1.36 -14.44 3.16
CA LEU A 21 -0.09 -14.83 3.79
C LEU A 21 1.13 -14.64 2.87
N ASP A 22 0.93 -14.47 1.56
CA ASP A 22 2.03 -14.29 0.61
C ASP A 22 2.41 -12.81 0.50
N VAL A 23 3.43 -12.42 1.27
CA VAL A 23 3.94 -11.05 1.36
C VAL A 23 4.36 -10.50 0.00
N TYR A 24 5.01 -11.32 -0.83
CA TYR A 24 5.49 -10.90 -2.14
C TYR A 24 4.35 -10.62 -3.12
N ARG A 25 3.22 -11.32 -2.96
CA ARG A 25 2.00 -11.08 -3.75
C ARG A 25 1.15 -9.94 -3.19
N VAL A 26 1.07 -9.80 -1.87
CA VAL A 26 0.20 -8.81 -1.20
C VAL A 26 0.85 -7.42 -1.17
N ALA A 27 2.16 -7.31 -0.93
CA ALA A 27 2.82 -6.02 -0.79
C ALA A 27 2.65 -5.09 -2.02
N PRO A 28 2.72 -5.57 -3.29
CA PRO A 28 2.44 -4.74 -4.47
C PRO A 28 1.01 -4.19 -4.55
N CYS A 29 0.06 -4.79 -3.82
CA CYS A 29 -1.29 -4.23 -3.70
C CYS A 29 -1.31 -2.95 -2.87
N MET A 30 -0.30 -2.72 -2.02
CA MET A 30 -0.19 -1.48 -1.24
C MET A 30 0.44 -0.37 -2.11
N PRO A 31 -0.23 0.79 -2.30
CA PRO A 31 0.28 1.85 -3.16
C PRO A 31 1.63 2.38 -2.70
N GLY A 32 2.59 2.43 -3.62
CA GLY A 32 3.95 2.89 -3.36
C GLY A 32 4.79 1.96 -2.49
N ALA A 33 4.29 0.76 -2.13
CA ALA A 33 5.04 -0.22 -1.36
C ALA A 33 5.77 -1.23 -2.24
N ALA A 34 6.93 -1.68 -1.77
CA ALA A 34 7.68 -2.78 -2.37
C ALA A 34 8.45 -3.54 -1.29
N ILE A 35 8.62 -4.85 -1.48
CA ILE A 35 9.56 -5.66 -0.70
C ILE A 35 10.90 -5.64 -1.41
N GLU A 36 11.95 -5.32 -0.66
CA GLU A 36 13.32 -5.23 -1.19
C GLU A 36 14.09 -6.54 -0.95
N SER A 37 13.83 -7.20 0.17
CA SER A 37 14.40 -8.50 0.54
C SER A 37 13.60 -9.11 1.69
N GLY A 38 13.68 -10.41 1.88
CA GLY A 38 13.14 -11.06 3.07
C GLY A 38 12.98 -12.56 2.90
N GLU A 39 12.96 -13.27 4.01
CA GLU A 39 12.75 -14.72 4.03
C GLU A 39 12.11 -15.12 5.36
N GLY A 40 11.24 -16.13 5.32
CA GLY A 40 10.51 -16.59 6.50
C GLY A 40 9.61 -15.49 7.03
N ASP A 41 9.88 -15.06 8.25
CA ASP A 41 9.07 -14.08 8.99
C ASP A 41 9.65 -12.66 8.96
N ASP A 42 10.82 -12.46 8.35
CA ASP A 42 11.57 -11.19 8.37
C ASP A 42 11.71 -10.61 6.97
N PHE A 43 11.24 -9.37 6.78
CA PHE A 43 11.26 -8.68 5.51
C PHE A 43 11.76 -7.25 5.65
N VAL A 44 12.40 -6.75 4.60
CA VAL A 44 12.74 -5.33 4.43
C VAL A 44 11.88 -4.79 3.30
N GLY A 45 11.11 -3.76 3.62
CA GLY A 45 10.22 -3.10 2.69
C GLY A 45 10.48 -1.61 2.59
N ARG A 46 9.97 -1.03 1.52
CA ARG A 46 9.87 0.42 1.33
C ARG A 46 8.42 0.81 1.06
N ILE A 47 8.03 2.00 1.49
CA ILE A 47 6.76 2.62 1.10
C ILE A 47 7.00 4.10 0.76
N LYS A 48 6.53 4.49 -0.43
CA LYS A 48 6.56 5.85 -0.94
C LYS A 48 5.17 6.48 -0.79
N VAL A 49 5.09 7.52 0.02
CA VAL A 49 3.84 8.25 0.29
C VAL A 49 4.00 9.71 -0.06
N ARG A 50 3.00 10.28 -0.74
CA ARG A 50 2.95 11.70 -1.05
C ARG A 50 1.78 12.35 -0.33
N LEU A 51 2.09 13.36 0.47
CA LEU A 51 1.10 14.18 1.19
C LEU A 51 1.24 15.63 0.73
N GLY A 52 0.37 16.04 -0.19
CA GLY A 52 0.45 17.34 -0.86
C GLY A 52 1.81 17.53 -1.56
N PRO A 53 2.56 18.61 -1.27
CA PRO A 53 3.87 18.85 -1.86
C PRO A 53 5.00 18.01 -1.23
N VAL A 54 4.71 17.26 -0.16
CA VAL A 54 5.72 16.52 0.60
C VAL A 54 5.73 15.05 0.19
N GLU A 55 6.84 14.61 -0.40
CA GLU A 55 7.11 13.20 -0.68
C GLU A 55 7.99 12.61 0.42
N MET A 56 7.58 11.47 0.97
CA MET A 56 8.30 10.70 1.97
C MET A 56 8.51 9.27 1.48
N ILE A 57 9.70 8.75 1.70
CA ILE A 57 10.03 7.36 1.37
C ILE A 57 10.51 6.72 2.65
N TYR A 58 9.68 5.84 3.20
CA TYR A 58 10.01 5.06 4.38
C TYR A 58 10.63 3.74 3.95
N ARG A 59 11.73 3.35 4.58
CA ARG A 59 12.34 2.03 4.46
C ARG A 59 12.47 1.42 5.84
N GLY A 60 12.15 0.14 5.97
CA GLY A 60 12.05 -0.48 7.27
C GLY A 60 11.89 -1.98 7.25
N ASP A 61 11.91 -2.53 8.45
CA ASP A 61 11.77 -3.95 8.71
C ASP A 61 10.30 -4.28 9.01
N LEU A 62 9.86 -5.45 8.57
CA LEU A 62 8.57 -6.06 8.86
C LEU A 62 8.83 -7.47 9.42
N HIS A 63 8.13 -7.83 10.48
CA HIS A 63 8.29 -9.09 11.18
C HIS A 63 6.92 -9.74 11.45
N PHE A 64 6.78 -11.02 11.07
CA PHE A 64 5.58 -11.82 11.31
C PHE A 64 5.65 -12.37 12.74
N THR A 65 4.81 -11.84 13.62
CA THR A 65 4.87 -12.14 15.06
C THR A 65 3.90 -13.22 15.51
N HIS A 66 2.80 -13.39 14.78
CA HIS A 66 1.78 -14.37 15.08
C HIS A 66 1.03 -14.76 13.82
N ARG A 67 0.72 -16.06 13.70
CA ARG A 67 -0.10 -16.63 12.64
C ARG A 67 -0.92 -17.76 13.24
N ASP A 68 -2.23 -17.67 13.09
CA ASP A 68 -3.19 -18.73 13.39
C ASP A 68 -3.97 -19.06 12.12
N ASP A 69 -3.64 -20.20 11.51
CA ASP A 69 -4.31 -20.68 10.29
C ASP A 69 -5.72 -21.21 10.55
N ALA A 70 -6.04 -21.60 11.78
CA ALA A 70 -7.37 -22.11 12.13
C ALA A 70 -8.37 -20.96 12.37
N GLU A 71 -7.90 -19.88 12.99
CA GLU A 71 -8.69 -18.66 13.21
C GLU A 71 -8.54 -17.62 12.08
N HIS A 72 -7.69 -17.90 11.09
CA HIS A 72 -7.34 -17.00 9.99
C HIS A 72 -6.92 -15.61 10.49
N GLU A 73 -5.99 -15.61 11.43
CA GLU A 73 -5.45 -14.41 12.07
C GLU A 73 -3.94 -14.29 11.85
N LEU A 74 -3.50 -13.09 11.49
CA LEU A 74 -2.10 -12.77 11.23
C LEU A 74 -1.74 -11.47 11.95
N VAL A 75 -0.58 -11.43 12.61
CA VAL A 75 -0.05 -10.23 13.24
C VAL A 75 1.35 -9.92 12.73
N VAL A 76 1.49 -8.73 12.17
CA VAL A 76 2.74 -8.21 11.61
C VAL A 76 3.15 -6.96 12.37
N GLU A 77 4.41 -6.90 12.81
CA GLU A 77 5.00 -5.71 13.39
C GLU A 77 6.00 -5.10 12.41
N GLY A 78 6.09 -3.77 12.36
CA GLY A 78 6.99 -3.11 11.44
C GLY A 78 7.52 -1.79 11.98
N ALA A 79 8.72 -1.43 11.55
CA ALA A 79 9.36 -0.17 11.90
C ALA A 79 10.12 0.38 10.68
N ALA A 80 9.84 1.62 10.30
CA ALA A 80 10.45 2.25 9.14
C ALA A 80 10.92 3.67 9.43
N LYS A 81 11.95 4.11 8.71
CA LYS A 81 12.51 5.46 8.79
C LYS A 81 12.39 6.14 7.43
N ASP A 82 12.07 7.43 7.44
CA ASP A 82 12.15 8.24 6.24
C ASP A 82 13.62 8.35 5.80
N THR A 83 13.88 7.91 4.57
CA THR A 83 15.22 7.91 3.94
C THR A 83 15.83 9.32 3.85
N LYS A 84 15.01 10.37 3.86
CA LYS A 84 15.45 11.78 3.87
C LYS A 84 15.59 12.37 5.29
N GLY A 85 15.51 11.53 6.33
CA GLY A 85 15.66 11.93 7.74
C GLY A 85 14.48 12.71 8.30
N GLY A 86 13.32 12.69 7.64
CA GLY A 86 12.13 13.43 8.04
C GLY A 86 11.33 12.80 9.18
N GLY A 87 11.71 11.63 9.70
CA GLY A 87 11.02 10.95 10.79
C GLY A 87 11.01 9.43 10.64
N GLY A 88 10.05 8.78 11.29
CA GLY A 88 9.86 7.33 11.22
C GLY A 88 8.47 6.92 11.68
N ALA A 89 8.12 5.68 11.38
CA ALA A 89 6.87 5.04 11.74
C ALA A 89 7.12 3.68 12.38
N LYS A 90 6.26 3.29 13.32
CA LYS A 90 6.15 1.92 13.84
C LYS A 90 4.70 1.50 13.80
N ALA A 91 4.43 0.25 13.49
CA ALA A 91 3.07 -0.28 13.47
C ALA A 91 3.03 -1.73 13.94
N LYS A 92 1.93 -2.09 14.57
CA LYS A 92 1.49 -3.46 14.78
C LYS A 92 0.14 -3.62 14.08
N VAL A 93 0.08 -4.52 13.11
CA VAL A 93 -1.09 -4.76 12.28
C VAL A 93 -1.60 -6.16 12.54
N THR A 94 -2.85 -6.27 12.95
CA THR A 94 -3.59 -7.52 13.03
C THR A 94 -4.55 -7.60 11.85
N LEU A 95 -4.44 -8.66 11.06
CA LEU A 95 -5.36 -9.01 10.00
C LEU A 95 -6.17 -10.23 10.44
N LYS A 96 -7.48 -10.18 10.26
CA LYS A 96 -8.38 -11.31 10.50
C LYS A 96 -9.29 -11.53 9.31
N ALA A 97 -9.35 -12.75 8.80
CA ALA A 97 -10.24 -13.13 7.72
C ALA A 97 -11.37 -14.02 8.26
N THR A 98 -12.62 -13.74 7.89
CA THR A 98 -13.78 -14.52 8.34
C THR A 98 -14.70 -14.85 7.17
N PRO A 99 -15.41 -16.00 7.20
CA PRO A 99 -16.42 -16.31 6.19
C PRO A 99 -17.50 -15.22 6.09
N ASP A 100 -17.91 -14.90 4.86
CA ASP A 100 -19.03 -13.99 4.55
C ASP A 100 -19.94 -14.62 3.48
N GLY A 101 -20.89 -15.44 3.93
CA GLY A 101 -21.73 -16.25 3.06
C GLY A 101 -21.00 -17.46 2.49
N GLN A 102 -21.47 -17.98 1.34
CA GLN A 102 -20.92 -19.18 0.72
C GLN A 102 -19.63 -18.93 -0.05
N ASP A 103 -19.54 -17.77 -0.73
CA ASP A 103 -18.45 -17.43 -1.66
C ASP A 103 -17.80 -16.09 -1.32
N GLY A 104 -17.84 -15.68 -0.05
CA GLY A 104 -17.28 -14.42 0.40
C GLY A 104 -16.39 -14.56 1.61
N CYS A 105 -15.45 -13.62 1.72
CA CYS A 105 -14.54 -13.49 2.84
C CYS A 105 -14.50 -12.02 3.26
N HIS A 106 -14.73 -11.78 4.54
CA HIS A 106 -14.53 -10.48 5.16
C HIS A 106 -13.12 -10.42 5.71
N VAL A 107 -12.37 -9.38 5.36
CA VAL A 107 -11.03 -9.10 5.92
C VAL A 107 -11.10 -7.84 6.78
N ALA A 108 -10.76 -7.99 8.05
CA ALA A 108 -10.63 -6.90 9.01
C ALA A 108 -9.15 -6.62 9.29
N ILE A 109 -8.78 -5.35 9.27
CA ILE A 109 -7.43 -4.86 9.57
C ILE A 109 -7.53 -3.91 10.77
N HIS A 110 -6.79 -4.23 11.82
CA HIS A 110 -6.61 -3.37 12.97
C HIS A 110 -5.13 -3.00 13.08
N SER A 111 -4.81 -1.71 13.17
CA SER A 111 -3.44 -1.21 13.22
C SER A 111 -3.25 -0.26 14.41
N ASP A 112 -2.30 -0.58 15.29
CA ASP A 112 -1.75 0.37 16.24
C ASP A 112 -0.42 0.89 15.71
N TYR A 113 -0.36 2.19 15.44
CA TYR A 113 0.79 2.80 14.82
C TYR A 113 1.20 4.11 15.48
N THR A 114 2.49 4.41 15.40
CA THR A 114 3.10 5.66 15.86
C THR A 114 3.91 6.26 14.72
N VAL A 115 3.72 7.55 14.47
CA VAL A 115 4.46 8.32 13.46
C VAL A 115 5.18 9.46 14.15
N SER A 116 6.38 9.78 13.68
CA SER A 116 7.24 10.85 14.20
C SER A 116 7.76 11.74 13.07
N GLY A 117 8.27 12.92 13.43
CA GLY A 117 8.89 13.85 12.48
C GLY A 117 7.87 14.67 11.67
N LYS A 118 8.21 15.00 10.42
CA LYS A 118 7.41 15.87 9.54
C LYS A 118 6.00 15.32 9.32
N ALA A 119 5.88 14.01 9.18
CA ALA A 119 4.59 13.36 9.02
C ALA A 119 3.67 13.59 10.24
N ALA A 120 4.19 13.52 11.47
CA ALA A 120 3.36 13.71 12.67
C ALA A 120 2.72 15.12 12.77
N GLN A 121 3.19 16.10 11.98
CA GLN A 121 2.71 17.49 12.01
C GLN A 121 1.41 17.70 11.23
N PHE A 122 1.00 16.76 10.37
CA PHE A 122 -0.21 16.90 9.55
C PHE A 122 -1.53 16.70 10.32
N GLY A 123 -1.46 16.30 11.59
CA GLY A 123 -2.62 16.10 12.44
C GLY A 123 -3.39 14.81 12.14
N ARG A 124 -4.34 14.48 13.02
CA ARG A 124 -5.04 13.19 12.99
C ARG A 124 -5.95 13.00 11.77
N GLY A 125 -6.73 14.02 11.41
CA GLY A 125 -7.71 13.90 10.31
C GLY A 125 -7.06 13.64 8.94
N VAL A 126 -5.92 14.28 8.66
CA VAL A 126 -5.16 14.04 7.42
C VAL A 126 -4.59 12.62 7.39
N MET A 127 -4.10 12.12 8.54
CA MET A 127 -3.60 10.74 8.63
C MET A 127 -4.71 9.71 8.42
N GLU A 128 -5.90 9.96 8.95
CA GLU A 128 -7.07 9.08 8.74
C GLU A 128 -7.50 9.07 7.26
N GLU A 129 -7.59 10.22 6.60
CA GLU A 129 -7.91 10.32 5.16
C GLU A 129 -6.89 9.59 4.28
N VAL A 130 -5.60 9.75 4.58
CA VAL A 130 -4.52 9.08 3.85
C VAL A 130 -4.60 7.56 4.07
N GLY A 131 -4.81 7.12 5.31
CA GLY A 131 -4.96 5.71 5.65
C GLY A 131 -6.15 5.07 4.91
N GLU A 132 -7.30 5.74 4.92
CA GLU A 132 -8.51 5.29 4.21
C GLU A 132 -8.27 5.18 2.70
N LYS A 133 -7.65 6.19 2.09
CA LYS A 133 -7.34 6.14 0.66
C LYS A 133 -6.37 5.01 0.30
N LEU A 134 -5.32 4.81 1.11
CA LEU A 134 -4.38 3.71 0.93
C LEU A 134 -5.07 2.35 1.00
N MET A 135 -5.94 2.16 2.00
CA MET A 135 -6.65 0.89 2.17
C MET A 135 -7.71 0.63 1.10
N ASN A 136 -8.41 1.67 0.62
CA ASN A 136 -9.37 1.54 -0.48
C ASN A 136 -8.69 1.04 -1.77
N GLU A 137 -7.53 1.62 -2.10
CA GLU A 137 -6.75 1.20 -3.26
C GLU A 137 -6.14 -0.20 -3.06
N PHE A 138 -5.65 -0.49 -1.84
CA PHE A 138 -5.17 -1.82 -1.48
C PHE A 138 -6.26 -2.89 -1.66
N ALA A 139 -7.45 -2.68 -1.09
CA ALA A 139 -8.58 -3.59 -1.21
C ALA A 139 -8.99 -3.79 -2.67
N THR A 140 -8.95 -2.74 -3.49
CA THR A 140 -9.23 -2.81 -4.93
C THR A 140 -8.21 -3.67 -5.66
N ARG A 141 -6.91 -3.46 -5.42
CA ARG A 141 -5.83 -4.23 -6.06
C ARG A 141 -5.81 -5.68 -5.61
N LEU A 142 -6.03 -5.94 -4.32
CA LEU A 142 -6.09 -7.28 -3.77
C LEU A 142 -7.30 -8.07 -4.30
N ASN A 143 -8.47 -7.42 -4.41
CA ASN A 143 -9.64 -8.02 -5.06
C ASN A 143 -9.32 -8.48 -6.48
N ARG A 144 -8.66 -7.63 -7.27
CA ARG A 144 -8.24 -7.96 -8.63
C ARG A 144 -7.26 -9.14 -8.64
N LEU A 145 -6.23 -9.12 -7.79
CA LEU A 145 -5.26 -10.20 -7.67
C LEU A 145 -5.92 -11.55 -7.37
N ILE A 146 -6.88 -11.56 -6.44
CA ILE A 146 -7.60 -12.77 -6.03
C ILE A 146 -8.50 -13.29 -7.14
N LEU A 147 -9.21 -12.40 -7.85
CA LEU A 147 -10.04 -12.79 -8.99
C LEU A 147 -9.20 -13.38 -10.14
N GLU A 148 -8.03 -12.81 -10.40
CA GLU A 148 -7.08 -13.31 -11.41
C GLU A 148 -6.52 -14.70 -11.01
N ASP A 149 -6.19 -14.90 -9.74
CA ASP A 149 -5.72 -16.20 -9.22
C ASP A 149 -6.79 -17.30 -9.33
N HIS A 150 -8.03 -16.95 -8.99
CA HIS A 150 -9.17 -17.86 -9.08
C HIS A 150 -9.51 -18.23 -10.54
N ALA A 151 -9.45 -17.26 -11.46
CA ALA A 151 -9.69 -17.52 -12.89
C ALA A 151 -8.62 -18.47 -13.47
N ASN A 152 -7.35 -18.31 -13.11
CA ASN A 152 -6.26 -19.15 -13.59
C ASN A 152 -6.30 -20.58 -13.01
N SER A 153 -6.82 -20.75 -11.79
CA SER A 153 -6.95 -22.07 -11.16
C SER A 153 -8.23 -22.82 -11.59
N ALA A 154 -9.25 -22.11 -12.10
CA ALA A 154 -10.49 -22.69 -12.63
C ALA A 154 -10.41 -23.14 -14.10
N GLN A 155 -9.32 -22.87 -14.83
CA GLN A 155 -9.13 -23.41 -16.18
C GLN A 155 -8.76 -24.90 -16.10
N PRO A 156 -9.63 -25.83 -16.55
CA PRO A 156 -9.22 -27.23 -16.68
C PRO A 156 -8.09 -27.30 -17.71
N SER A 157 -6.98 -27.89 -17.29
CA SER A 157 -5.92 -28.34 -18.18
C SER A 157 -6.49 -29.41 -19.12
N ALA A 158 -7.03 -28.98 -20.26
CA ALA A 158 -7.29 -29.85 -21.39
C ALA A 158 -5.93 -30.17 -22.03
N VAL A 159 -5.35 -31.29 -21.60
CA VAL A 159 -4.14 -31.89 -22.17
C VAL A 159 -4.33 -32.28 -23.63
N ALA A 160 -3.38 -31.86 -24.46
CA ALA A 160 -2.76 -32.55 -25.59
C ALA A 160 -3.61 -33.54 -26.43
N SER A 161 -3.85 -33.20 -27.70
CA SER A 161 -3.40 -33.96 -28.89
C SER A 161 -3.97 -33.41 -30.21
N LEU A 162 -3.11 -32.82 -31.04
CA LEU A 162 -2.84 -33.19 -32.44
C LEU A 162 -1.79 -32.22 -33.06
N GLN A 163 -0.65 -32.82 -33.41
CA GLN A 163 0.44 -32.49 -34.35
C GLN A 163 0.10 -31.48 -35.49
N SER A 164 0.94 -30.64 -36.13
CA SER A 164 2.35 -30.18 -36.10
C SER A 164 2.46 -28.99 -37.13
N PRO A 165 3.64 -28.53 -37.62
CA PRO A 165 4.28 -27.25 -37.28
C PRO A 165 4.34 -26.20 -38.42
N VAL A 166 4.45 -24.90 -38.09
CA VAL A 166 5.07 -23.87 -38.95
C VAL A 166 5.86 -22.88 -38.08
N ALA A 167 7.16 -22.77 -38.36
CA ALA A 167 8.11 -21.75 -37.89
C ALA A 167 7.83 -20.41 -38.61
N VAL A 168 8.22 -19.19 -38.22
CA VAL A 168 9.36 -18.54 -37.52
C VAL A 168 8.75 -17.17 -37.08
N ASP A 169 9.11 -16.50 -35.98
CA ASP A 169 10.13 -15.45 -35.98
C ASP A 169 10.19 -14.74 -34.61
N SER A 170 11.38 -14.22 -34.33
CA SER A 170 11.93 -13.77 -33.06
C SER A 170 11.39 -12.42 -32.60
N GLY A 171 11.38 -12.20 -31.27
CA GLY A 171 10.80 -11.03 -30.57
C GLY A 171 11.48 -9.67 -30.81
N PRO A 172 11.30 -8.68 -29.90
CA PRO A 172 11.50 -8.87 -28.46
C PRO A 172 10.50 -8.11 -27.54
N ALA A 173 10.77 -8.29 -26.24
CA ALA A 173 10.51 -7.37 -25.13
C ALA A 173 9.13 -7.42 -24.47
N ALA A 174 9.05 -8.31 -23.47
CA ALA A 174 8.19 -8.12 -22.32
C ALA A 174 8.45 -6.73 -21.71
N VAL A 175 7.42 -5.89 -21.70
CA VAL A 175 7.41 -4.64 -20.95
C VAL A 175 7.03 -5.00 -19.52
N LEU A 176 8.01 -4.96 -18.63
CA LEU A 176 7.77 -4.92 -17.19
C LEU A 176 6.98 -3.63 -16.92
N HIS A 177 5.72 -3.77 -16.50
CA HIS A 177 4.98 -2.63 -15.95
C HIS A 177 5.55 -2.34 -14.56
N ASP A 178 6.37 -1.30 -14.51
CA ASP A 178 6.89 -0.65 -13.31
C ASP A 178 5.69 -0.09 -12.51
N ASN A 179 5.23 -0.82 -11.49
CA ASN A 179 4.16 -0.39 -10.59
C ASN A 179 4.73 0.47 -9.44
N ASP A 180 5.63 1.40 -9.75
CA ASP A 180 6.22 2.38 -8.82
C ASP A 180 5.46 3.73 -8.84
N GLU A 181 4.17 3.69 -9.18
CA GLU A 181 3.34 4.88 -9.18
C GLU A 181 3.08 5.35 -7.75
N ALA A 182 3.68 6.48 -7.39
CA ALA A 182 3.44 7.14 -6.12
C ALA A 182 1.95 7.47 -5.99
N LEU A 183 1.34 7.12 -4.86
CA LEU A 183 -0.05 7.50 -4.58
C LEU A 183 -0.18 9.04 -4.60
N ASP A 184 -0.78 9.60 -5.65
CA ASP A 184 -1.02 11.04 -5.76
C ASP A 184 -2.35 11.40 -5.07
N ILE A 185 -2.24 12.05 -3.92
CA ILE A 185 -3.37 12.57 -3.14
C ILE A 185 -3.51 14.06 -3.43
N GLY A 186 -3.93 14.37 -4.67
CA GLY A 186 -4.06 15.76 -5.12
C GLY A 186 -5.15 16.08 -6.16
N SER A 187 -5.82 15.10 -6.79
CA SER A 187 -6.67 15.39 -7.97
C SER A 187 -8.19 15.22 -7.78
N ALA A 188 -8.66 14.79 -6.61
CA ALA A 188 -10.09 14.73 -6.30
C ALA A 188 -10.59 15.99 -5.58
N ALA A 189 -10.34 17.16 -6.16
CA ALA A 189 -11.00 18.40 -5.78
C ALA A 189 -11.15 19.29 -7.03
N GLY A 190 -12.22 19.05 -7.78
CA GLY A 190 -12.59 19.87 -8.92
C GLY A 190 -12.82 21.33 -8.53
N TRP A 191 -12.15 22.24 -9.24
CA TRP A 191 -12.80 23.38 -9.90
C TRP A 191 -13.65 24.37 -9.08
N ALA A 192 -13.40 24.57 -7.79
CA ALA A 192 -14.19 25.49 -6.98
C ALA A 192 -13.44 26.68 -6.37
N VAL A 193 -12.26 27.12 -6.85
CA VAL A 193 -11.76 28.49 -6.55
C VAL A 193 -10.82 29.06 -7.62
N ALA A 194 -10.98 28.68 -8.89
CA ALA A 194 -10.39 29.46 -9.97
C ALA A 194 -11.25 30.72 -10.21
N ARG A 195 -10.67 31.90 -9.93
CA ARG A 195 -11.22 33.27 -10.07
C ARG A 195 -12.12 33.79 -8.94
N ARG A 196 -11.48 34.34 -7.91
CA ARG A 196 -11.82 35.70 -7.45
C ARG A 196 -10.56 36.56 -7.43
N LEU A 197 -10.71 37.74 -8.02
CA LEU A 197 -9.69 38.69 -8.42
C LEU A 197 -9.04 39.39 -7.21
N LEU A 198 -7.72 39.60 -7.33
CA LEU A 198 -6.95 40.80 -6.96
C LEU A 198 -7.36 41.60 -5.71
N ILE A 199 -6.67 41.35 -4.59
CA ILE A 199 -6.25 42.35 -3.58
C ILE A 199 -4.84 41.88 -3.17
N GLY A 200 -3.75 42.58 -3.52
CA GLY A 200 -3.37 43.83 -2.86
C GLY A 200 -2.68 43.50 -1.54
N GLY A 201 -1.34 43.48 -1.54
CA GLY A 201 -0.54 42.90 -0.46
C GLY A 201 -0.64 43.61 0.89
N ALA A 202 -0.25 42.87 1.94
CA ALA A 202 0.38 43.37 3.16
C ALA A 202 0.80 42.19 4.06
N ILE A 203 2.13 42.04 4.21
CA ILE A 203 2.83 41.66 5.46
C ILE A 203 2.82 40.16 5.84
N ALA A 204 3.87 39.48 6.28
CA ALA A 204 5.33 39.54 6.20
C ALA A 204 5.85 38.54 7.27
N LEU A 205 7.01 37.93 7.00
CA LEU A 205 8.04 37.49 7.96
C LEU A 205 7.77 36.28 8.88
N GLY A 206 8.40 35.18 8.49
CA GLY A 206 8.70 34.02 9.33
C GLY A 206 8.60 32.78 8.46
N LEU A 207 9.56 32.45 7.59
CA LEU A 207 10.84 31.89 8.00
C LEU A 207 11.77 31.81 6.77
N ILE A 208 12.16 32.96 6.24
CA ILE A 208 13.26 33.08 5.26
C ILE A 208 14.47 33.82 5.88
N GLY A 209 14.35 34.31 7.12
CA GLY A 209 15.40 35.08 7.81
C GLY A 209 16.41 34.29 8.65
N LEU A 210 16.24 32.98 8.88
CA LEU A 210 17.13 32.23 9.79
C LEU A 210 18.27 31.46 9.10
N TRP A 211 18.35 31.49 7.77
CA TRP A 211 19.38 30.77 7.01
C TRP A 211 20.62 31.63 6.68
N TRP A 212 20.54 32.97 6.81
CA TRP A 212 21.65 33.86 6.42
C TRP A 212 22.49 34.40 7.58
N VAL A 213 22.09 34.22 8.85
CA VAL A 213 22.83 34.72 10.03
C VAL A 213 23.74 33.64 10.67
N PHE A 214 23.69 32.39 10.19
CA PHE A 214 24.58 31.31 10.66
C PHE A 214 25.67 30.88 9.67
N ARG A 215 25.90 31.67 8.61
CA ARG A 215 27.00 31.40 7.67
C ARG A 215 27.53 32.65 6.96
N SER A 216 28.02 33.63 7.73
CA SER A 216 29.19 34.52 7.47
C SER A 216 29.22 35.63 8.52
#